data_AF-A0A1M5TG67-F1
#
_entry.id   AF-A0A1M5TG67-F1
#
_cell.length_a   1.000
_cell.length_b   1.000
_cell.length_c   1.000
_cell.angle_alpha   90.00
_cell.angle_beta   90.00
_cell.angle_gamma   90.00
#
_symmetry.space_group_name_H-M   'P 1'
#
loop_
_entity.id
_entity.type
_entity.pdbx_description
1 polymer ?
#
loop_
_entity_poly.entity_id
_entity_poly.type
_entity_poly.pdbx_seq_one_letter_code
_entity_poly.pdbx_strand_id
1 'polypeptide(L)'
;MKKVLFAASAVGLFAVGSAFAQDVEIATWSGFRKGAASFTFDDGAPSHVTDAGPMFKKYGYKATFNVVVNWSPNWSGFQGLADEGHEIASHSNSHGNNMSGEEASSKKSIEGKINQKYGVITVAYPNCNVPNESAVLQNYIVGRICNGSWKGMNDEMGKDGPSNWAQVPATMTGAEGQLKSTNDFTGRMQKVIQSNGWAAFLTHGFQGKNNGNANYSPTDINAIDGALKWAQQNDKDIWVAPMGHVAMYLKERKASKAQASSNGGNITVQLTHNIADNISKYDYPLSLRVKYSGSTANVTQAGAKLESKIDGGYVYFDAVPNAGEIVIAGEGSGPAPESSSSIVAESSSSRNNPWERTSSSSQTNPWGPWNPQSSSGTDAIEDIAFTNQHFSVYRSSDNYIVVGGAQGMPITVYNHMGQVVRVTRGLGFEQKVYTGAKGAYIVRVGNRTFKVNL
;
A
#
# COMPACT_ATOMS: atom_id res chain seq x y z
N MET A 1 50.07 -52.22 -43.67
CA MET A 1 49.33 -51.04 -43.18
C MET A 1 48.53 -51.45 -41.94
N LYS A 2 48.95 -51.05 -40.73
CA LYS A 2 48.16 -51.22 -39.51
C LYS A 2 47.88 -49.80 -38.97
N LYS A 3 46.61 -49.42 -38.97
CA LYS A 3 46.13 -48.10 -38.49
C LYS A 3 46.09 -48.14 -36.96
N VAL A 4 46.80 -47.21 -36.32
CA VAL A 4 46.70 -46.93 -34.89
C VAL A 4 45.61 -45.86 -34.73
N LEU A 5 44.52 -46.20 -34.04
CA LEU A 5 43.53 -45.21 -33.60
C LEU A 5 43.99 -44.62 -32.25
N PHE A 6 44.16 -43.30 -32.19
CA PHE A 6 44.22 -42.56 -30.94
C PHE A 6 42.79 -42.18 -30.53
N ALA A 7 42.34 -42.66 -29.38
CA ALA A 7 41.12 -42.17 -28.73
C ALA A 7 41.50 -40.95 -27.88
N ALA A 8 41.01 -39.77 -28.26
CA ALA A 8 41.12 -38.56 -27.46
C ALA A 8 39.94 -38.51 -26.48
N SER A 9 40.20 -38.71 -25.19
CA SER A 9 39.23 -38.48 -24.12
C SER A 9 39.11 -36.98 -23.86
N ALA A 10 38.02 -36.37 -24.32
CA ALA A 10 37.65 -35.02 -23.93
C ALA A 10 37.05 -35.04 -22.52
N VAL A 11 37.83 -34.63 -21.51
CA VAL A 11 37.32 -34.36 -20.16
C VAL A 11 36.67 -32.98 -20.17
N GLY A 12 35.35 -32.95 -20.33
CA GLY A 12 34.57 -31.74 -20.12
C GLY A 12 34.41 -31.47 -18.62
N LEU A 13 35.17 -30.51 -18.08
CA LEU A 13 34.88 -29.94 -16.77
C LEU A 13 33.61 -29.08 -16.86
N PHE A 14 32.47 -29.65 -16.52
CA PHE A 14 31.30 -28.86 -16.10
C PHE A 14 31.55 -28.39 -14.67
N ALA A 15 31.99 -27.14 -14.50
CA ALA A 15 31.93 -26.46 -13.21
C ALA A 15 30.46 -26.15 -12.91
N VAL A 16 29.76 -27.10 -12.30
CA VAL A 16 28.45 -26.84 -11.68
C VAL A 16 28.73 -26.02 -10.43
N GLY A 17 28.57 -24.70 -10.52
CA GLY A 17 28.58 -23.84 -9.34
C GLY A 17 27.41 -24.24 -8.44
N SER A 18 27.69 -24.84 -7.29
CA SER A 18 26.69 -25.13 -6.27
C SER A 18 26.16 -23.81 -5.71
N ALA A 19 25.00 -23.37 -6.20
CA ALA A 19 24.24 -22.32 -5.54
C ALA A 19 23.73 -22.88 -4.21
N PHE A 20 24.30 -22.44 -3.09
CA PHE A 20 23.73 -22.73 -1.78
C PHE A 20 22.42 -21.95 -1.64
N ALA A 21 21.33 -22.67 -1.37
CA ALA A 21 20.05 -22.04 -1.03
C ALA A 21 20.26 -21.18 0.23
N GLN A 22 19.91 -19.91 0.16
CA GLN A 22 19.90 -19.01 1.32
C GLN A 22 18.52 -19.02 1.97
N ASP A 23 18.51 -18.94 3.30
CA ASP A 23 17.26 -18.85 4.05
C ASP A 23 16.67 -17.44 3.88
N VAL A 24 15.53 -17.37 3.18
CA VAL A 24 14.68 -16.18 3.09
C VAL A 24 13.36 -16.45 3.78
N GLU A 25 12.91 -15.50 4.60
CA GLU A 25 11.66 -15.58 5.32
C GLU A 25 10.80 -14.35 5.03
N ILE A 26 9.50 -14.58 4.81
CA ILE A 26 8.48 -13.54 4.72
C ILE A 26 7.81 -13.42 6.10
N ALA A 27 7.79 -12.21 6.67
CA ALA A 27 7.21 -11.96 7.98
C ALA A 27 5.70 -12.21 8.01
N THR A 28 5.18 -12.71 9.13
CA THR A 28 3.72 -12.86 9.34
C THR A 28 3.00 -11.50 9.28
N TRP A 29 3.59 -10.49 9.91
CA TRP A 29 3.11 -9.11 9.92
C TRP A 29 4.23 -8.17 9.46
N SER A 30 3.86 -7.04 8.85
CA SER A 30 4.83 -6.04 8.39
C SER A 30 5.80 -5.64 9.51
N GLY A 31 7.08 -5.57 9.17
CA GLY A 31 8.18 -5.23 10.08
C GLY A 31 8.52 -6.33 11.09
N PHE A 32 8.16 -7.59 10.85
CA PHE A 32 8.38 -8.72 11.77
C PHE A 32 7.71 -8.52 13.15
N ARG A 33 6.61 -7.76 13.16
CA ARG A 33 5.75 -7.59 14.32
C ARG A 33 5.03 -8.90 14.65
N LYS A 34 4.44 -8.97 15.85
CA LYS A 34 3.80 -10.17 16.40
C LYS A 34 2.29 -10.11 16.39
N GLY A 35 1.68 -9.04 15.92
CA GLY A 35 0.24 -8.95 15.75
C GLY A 35 -0.11 -7.77 14.87
N ALA A 36 -1.37 -7.70 14.45
CA ALA A 36 -1.91 -6.53 13.75
C ALA A 36 -3.18 -6.00 14.41
N ALA A 37 -3.44 -4.71 14.20
CA ALA A 37 -4.67 -4.05 14.60
C ALA A 37 -5.17 -3.11 13.50
N SER A 38 -6.48 -3.11 13.25
CA SER A 38 -7.11 -2.18 12.30
C SER A 38 -8.24 -1.41 12.97
N PHE A 39 -8.11 -0.09 12.99
CA PHE A 39 -9.17 0.80 13.46
C PHE A 39 -10.03 1.17 12.25
N THR A 40 -11.34 0.90 12.37
CA THR A 40 -12.32 1.18 11.32
C THR A 40 -13.41 2.11 11.86
N PHE A 41 -13.82 3.06 11.03
CA PHE A 41 -14.74 4.13 11.38
C PHE A 41 -15.94 4.14 10.43
N ASP A 42 -17.15 4.07 10.94
CA ASP A 42 -18.37 3.86 10.16
C ASP A 42 -19.20 5.12 10.00
N ASP A 43 -20.00 5.14 8.94
CA ASP A 43 -21.00 6.15 8.58
C ASP A 43 -20.47 7.44 7.95
N GLY A 44 -19.15 7.61 7.85
CA GLY A 44 -18.55 8.82 7.28
C GLY A 44 -18.81 10.10 8.08
N ALA A 45 -18.73 10.01 9.41
CA ALA A 45 -19.01 11.10 10.34
C ALA A 45 -18.09 12.32 10.13
N PRO A 46 -18.56 13.57 10.36
CA PRO A 46 -17.68 14.74 10.33
C PRO A 46 -16.47 14.63 11.29
N SER A 47 -16.68 14.04 12.47
CA SER A 47 -15.65 13.81 13.48
C SER A 47 -14.54 12.85 13.04
N HIS A 48 -14.76 12.04 12.01
CA HIS A 48 -13.68 11.24 11.41
C HIS A 48 -12.59 12.14 10.80
N VAL A 49 -13.01 13.20 10.11
CA VAL A 49 -12.11 14.15 9.47
C VAL A 49 -11.52 15.11 10.51
N THR A 50 -12.36 15.65 11.41
CA THR A 50 -11.93 16.72 12.32
C THR A 50 -11.18 16.21 13.55
N ASP A 51 -11.37 14.95 13.96
CA ASP A 51 -10.82 14.42 15.19
C ASP A 51 -10.01 13.14 14.96
N ALA A 52 -10.55 12.12 14.28
CA ALA A 52 -9.84 10.85 14.07
C ALA A 52 -8.58 11.03 13.20
N GLY A 53 -8.69 11.68 12.05
CA GLY A 53 -7.54 11.95 11.16
C GLY A 53 -6.34 12.57 11.90
N PRO A 54 -6.51 13.74 12.55
CA PRO A 54 -5.45 14.38 13.35
C PRO A 54 -4.91 13.47 14.47
N MET A 55 -5.77 12.71 15.15
CA MET A 55 -5.36 11.78 16.20
C MET A 55 -4.46 10.66 15.66
N PHE A 56 -4.77 10.07 14.51
CA PHE A 56 -3.93 9.04 13.90
C PHE A 56 -2.62 9.61 13.34
N LYS A 57 -2.68 10.80 12.73
CA LYS A 57 -1.50 11.52 12.23
C LYS A 57 -0.48 11.79 13.32
N LYS A 58 -0.92 12.18 14.53
CA LYS A 58 -0.07 12.39 15.71
C LYS A 58 0.83 11.18 16.00
N TYR A 59 0.31 9.96 15.83
CA TYR A 59 1.06 8.73 16.11
C TYR A 59 1.72 8.11 14.88
N GLY A 60 1.43 8.60 13.68
CA GLY A 60 1.97 8.06 12.42
C GLY A 60 1.22 6.81 11.91
N TYR A 61 0.04 6.53 12.47
CA TYR A 61 -0.79 5.40 12.07
C TYR A 61 -1.84 5.79 11.03
N LYS A 62 -2.43 4.79 10.39
CA LYS A 62 -3.53 4.93 9.43
C LYS A 62 -4.71 4.05 9.84
N ALA A 63 -5.87 4.39 9.32
CA ALA A 63 -7.16 3.80 9.66
C ALA A 63 -8.02 3.66 8.40
N THR A 64 -9.13 2.92 8.53
CA THR A 64 -10.13 2.76 7.49
C THR A 64 -11.39 3.55 7.83
N PHE A 65 -11.88 4.35 6.90
CA PHE A 65 -13.13 5.11 7.04
C PHE A 65 -14.16 4.60 6.05
N ASN A 66 -15.19 3.91 6.56
CA ASN A 66 -16.27 3.34 5.77
C ASN A 66 -17.38 4.39 5.63
N VAL A 67 -17.63 4.85 4.40
CA VAL A 67 -18.54 5.97 4.14
C VAL A 67 -19.86 5.50 3.51
N VAL A 68 -20.96 6.11 3.96
CA VAL A 68 -22.29 5.95 3.35
C VAL A 68 -22.45 7.04 2.30
N VAL A 69 -22.59 6.68 1.03
CA VAL A 69 -22.55 7.63 -0.10
C VAL A 69 -23.58 8.74 0.03
N ASN A 70 -24.82 8.38 0.37
CA ASN A 70 -25.98 9.27 0.36
C ASN A 70 -26.15 10.06 1.67
N TRP A 71 -25.30 9.85 2.67
CA TRP A 71 -25.30 10.65 3.90
C TRP A 71 -24.48 11.94 3.76
N SER A 72 -24.16 12.33 2.53
CA SER A 72 -23.43 13.56 2.19
C SER A 72 -22.14 13.72 3.01
N PRO A 73 -21.23 12.72 2.97
CA PRO A 73 -19.96 12.83 3.70
C PRO A 73 -19.15 14.02 3.18
N ASN A 74 -18.27 14.55 4.03
CA ASN A 74 -17.32 15.60 3.64
C ASN A 74 -16.27 15.03 2.68
N TRP A 75 -16.61 14.92 1.39
CA TRP A 75 -15.74 14.32 0.36
C TRP A 75 -14.36 14.97 0.30
N SER A 76 -14.26 16.30 0.42
CA SER A 76 -12.96 16.97 0.47
C SER A 76 -12.14 16.59 1.70
N GLY A 77 -12.78 16.43 2.86
CA GLY A 77 -12.14 15.98 4.09
C GLY A 77 -11.64 14.55 3.98
N PHE A 78 -12.46 13.64 3.46
CA PHE A 78 -12.07 12.25 3.22
C PHE A 78 -11.00 12.12 2.12
N GLN A 79 -11.00 12.98 1.10
CA GLN A 79 -9.90 13.05 0.14
C GLN A 79 -8.59 13.45 0.85
N GLY A 80 -8.63 14.42 1.77
CA GLY A 80 -7.46 14.77 2.58
C GLY A 80 -6.95 13.61 3.44
N LEU A 81 -7.85 12.79 3.98
CA LEU A 81 -7.45 11.56 4.70
C LEU A 81 -6.80 10.54 3.75
N ALA A 82 -7.33 10.36 2.54
CA ALA A 82 -6.73 9.50 1.52
C ALA A 82 -5.33 9.99 1.09
N ASP A 83 -5.14 11.30 0.92
CA ASP A 83 -3.85 11.93 0.63
C ASP A 83 -2.82 11.69 1.75
N GLU A 84 -3.29 11.51 3.00
CA GLU A 84 -2.47 11.15 4.15
C GLU A 84 -2.29 9.63 4.34
N GLY A 85 -2.79 8.81 3.42
CA GLY A 85 -2.62 7.35 3.41
C GLY A 85 -3.65 6.57 4.21
N HIS A 86 -4.75 7.20 4.64
CA HIS A 86 -5.90 6.47 5.18
C HIS A 86 -6.67 5.77 4.08
N GLU A 87 -7.36 4.69 4.42
CA GLU A 87 -8.24 3.98 3.49
C GLU A 87 -9.64 4.58 3.56
N ILE A 88 -10.21 4.91 2.40
CA ILE A 88 -11.65 5.24 2.30
C ILE A 88 -12.38 4.04 1.69
N ALA A 89 -13.32 3.50 2.46
CA ALA A 89 -13.99 2.23 2.21
C ALA A 89 -15.50 2.40 2.05
N SER A 90 -16.16 1.35 1.55
CA SER A 90 -17.60 1.35 1.30
C SER A 90 -18.38 1.03 2.58
N HIS A 91 -19.45 1.79 2.83
CA HIS A 91 -20.48 1.45 3.81
C HIS A 91 -21.88 1.49 3.20
N SER A 92 -22.01 0.98 1.97
CA SER A 92 -23.20 1.05 1.11
C SER A 92 -23.53 2.46 0.57
N ASN A 93 -24.48 2.54 -0.36
CA ASN A 93 -24.99 3.83 -0.82
C ASN A 93 -25.84 4.51 0.24
N SER A 94 -26.75 3.76 0.87
CA SER A 94 -27.89 4.31 1.61
C SER A 94 -27.94 3.94 3.09
N HIS A 95 -27.11 2.99 3.52
CA HIS A 95 -27.16 2.38 4.85
C HIS A 95 -28.52 1.68 5.09
N GLY A 96 -28.90 0.78 4.17
CA GLY A 96 -30.08 -0.08 4.32
C GLY A 96 -29.96 -1.10 5.45
N ASN A 97 -30.92 -2.03 5.55
CA ASN A 97 -30.83 -3.14 6.50
C ASN A 97 -29.58 -4.02 6.26
N ASN A 98 -29.19 -4.14 4.99
CA ASN A 98 -27.90 -4.63 4.53
C ASN A 98 -27.49 -3.79 3.30
N MET A 99 -26.61 -4.30 2.46
CA MET A 99 -26.18 -3.63 1.23
C MET A 99 -26.44 -4.42 -0.07
N SER A 100 -27.37 -5.39 -0.04
CA SER A 100 -27.65 -6.25 -1.19
C SER A 100 -28.04 -5.44 -2.42
N GLY A 101 -27.28 -5.58 -3.51
CA GLY A 101 -27.48 -4.85 -4.76
C GLY A 101 -26.76 -3.50 -4.81
N GLU A 102 -26.12 -3.07 -3.72
CA GLU A 102 -25.37 -1.82 -3.66
C GLU A 102 -23.85 -2.04 -3.81
N GLU A 103 -23.35 -3.29 -3.81
CA GLU A 103 -21.93 -3.64 -3.74
C GLU A 103 -21.09 -2.91 -4.79
N ALA A 104 -21.44 -3.02 -6.07
CA ALA A 104 -20.71 -2.36 -7.15
C ALA A 104 -20.94 -0.84 -7.18
N SER A 105 -22.18 -0.40 -6.93
CA SER A 105 -22.56 1.01 -7.03
C SER A 105 -21.95 1.89 -5.94
N SER A 106 -21.82 1.38 -4.71
CA SER A 106 -21.19 2.10 -3.59
C SER A 106 -19.71 2.31 -3.84
N LYS A 107 -19.01 1.24 -4.24
CA LYS A 107 -17.61 1.30 -4.70
C LYS A 107 -17.43 2.35 -5.78
N LYS A 108 -18.17 2.25 -6.88
CA LYS A 108 -18.06 3.15 -8.03
C LYS A 108 -18.37 4.61 -7.67
N SER A 109 -19.35 4.84 -6.79
CA SER A 109 -19.74 6.18 -6.35
C SER A 109 -18.63 6.83 -5.54
N ILE A 110 -17.99 6.08 -4.64
CA ILE A 110 -16.86 6.58 -3.86
C ILE A 110 -15.64 6.82 -4.75
N GLU A 111 -15.33 5.92 -5.70
CA GLU A 111 -14.23 6.10 -6.66
C GLU A 111 -14.44 7.32 -7.57
N GLY A 112 -15.69 7.71 -7.83
CA GLY A 112 -16.02 8.95 -8.52
C GLY A 112 -15.85 10.24 -7.69
N LYS A 113 -15.58 10.11 -6.38
CA LYS A 113 -15.46 11.23 -5.43
C LYS A 113 -14.10 11.30 -4.74
N ILE A 114 -13.45 10.15 -4.56
CA ILE A 114 -12.19 9.97 -3.87
C ILE A 114 -11.21 9.29 -4.81
N ASN A 115 -10.08 9.95 -5.04
CA ASN A 115 -8.95 9.36 -5.72
C ASN A 115 -8.01 8.75 -4.67
N GLN A 116 -7.77 7.44 -4.78
CA GLN A 116 -6.86 6.68 -3.93
C GLN A 116 -6.29 5.52 -4.75
N LYS A 117 -5.04 5.11 -4.49
CA LYS A 117 -4.28 4.22 -5.39
C LYS A 117 -5.02 2.91 -5.77
N TYR A 118 -5.71 2.26 -4.83
CA TYR A 118 -6.35 0.95 -5.06
C TYR A 118 -7.86 1.02 -5.22
N GLY A 119 -8.40 2.22 -5.39
CA GLY A 119 -9.84 2.41 -5.35
C GLY A 119 -10.41 1.90 -4.02
N VAL A 120 -11.62 1.37 -4.06
CA VAL A 120 -12.34 0.94 -2.85
C VAL A 120 -12.35 -0.58 -2.78
N ILE A 121 -11.52 -1.14 -1.90
CA ILE A 121 -11.28 -2.59 -1.78
C ILE A 121 -11.91 -3.23 -0.54
N THR A 122 -12.35 -2.40 0.41
CA THR A 122 -12.98 -2.81 1.67
C THR A 122 -14.44 -2.39 1.68
N VAL A 123 -15.27 -3.25 2.27
CA VAL A 123 -16.65 -2.92 2.58
C VAL A 123 -17.04 -3.30 3.99
N ALA A 124 -17.79 -2.42 4.63
CA ALA A 124 -18.44 -2.63 5.91
C ALA A 124 -19.94 -2.78 5.71
N TYR A 125 -20.58 -3.76 6.33
CA TYR A 125 -22.01 -3.97 6.13
C TYR A 125 -22.85 -3.16 7.13
N PRO A 126 -23.85 -2.39 6.67
CA PRO A 126 -24.87 -1.81 7.53
C PRO A 126 -25.49 -2.88 8.44
N ASN A 127 -25.60 -2.56 9.73
CA ASN A 127 -26.12 -3.47 10.78
C ASN A 127 -25.42 -4.84 10.84
N CYS A 128 -24.25 -4.98 10.21
CA CYS A 128 -23.48 -6.22 10.16
C CYS A 128 -24.22 -7.41 9.52
N ASN A 129 -25.24 -7.09 8.71
CA ASN A 129 -25.99 -8.04 7.92
C ASN A 129 -25.25 -8.33 6.62
N VAL A 130 -24.77 -9.57 6.50
CA VAL A 130 -23.99 -10.02 5.35
C VAL A 130 -24.91 -10.05 4.13
N PRO A 131 -24.57 -9.37 3.02
CA PRO A 131 -25.33 -9.43 1.79
C PRO A 131 -24.97 -10.73 1.03
N ASN A 132 -25.04 -10.73 -0.30
CA ASN A 132 -24.55 -11.86 -1.08
C ASN A 132 -23.01 -11.88 -1.05
N GLU A 133 -22.41 -12.87 -0.40
CA GLU A 133 -20.94 -12.96 -0.26
C GLU A 133 -20.21 -13.03 -1.61
N SER A 134 -20.80 -13.68 -2.62
CA SER A 134 -20.18 -13.73 -3.95
C SER A 134 -20.18 -12.37 -4.62
N ALA A 135 -21.23 -11.56 -4.44
CA ALA A 135 -21.28 -10.19 -4.95
C ALA A 135 -20.25 -9.32 -4.22
N VAL A 136 -20.05 -9.51 -2.92
CA VAL A 136 -18.99 -8.83 -2.17
C VAL A 136 -17.62 -9.19 -2.73
N LEU A 137 -17.31 -10.49 -2.85
CA LEU A 137 -15.99 -10.96 -3.28
C LEU A 137 -15.69 -10.70 -4.77
N GLN A 138 -16.69 -10.32 -5.57
CA GLN A 138 -16.50 -9.81 -6.94
C GLN A 138 -16.09 -8.32 -6.98
N ASN A 139 -16.31 -7.57 -5.89
CA ASN A 139 -16.10 -6.12 -5.84
C ASN A 139 -15.02 -5.69 -4.84
N TYR A 140 -14.84 -6.45 -3.76
CA TYR A 140 -14.01 -6.14 -2.60
C TYR A 140 -13.15 -7.34 -2.23
N ILE A 141 -11.95 -7.09 -1.67
CA ILE A 141 -11.09 -8.17 -1.14
C ILE A 141 -11.48 -8.56 0.28
N VAL A 142 -12.19 -7.67 0.98
CA VAL A 142 -12.61 -7.82 2.37
C VAL A 142 -14.00 -7.22 2.59
N GLY A 143 -14.86 -8.01 3.21
CA GLY A 143 -16.17 -7.61 3.72
C GLY A 143 -16.22 -7.80 5.23
N ARG A 144 -16.61 -6.75 5.95
CA ARG A 144 -16.50 -6.67 7.40
C ARG A 144 -17.88 -6.67 8.06
N ILE A 145 -17.99 -7.50 9.11
CA ILE A 145 -19.12 -7.57 10.04
C ILE A 145 -18.71 -6.98 11.41
N CYS A 146 -19.64 -6.96 12.35
CA CYS A 146 -19.40 -6.60 13.75
C CYS A 146 -18.61 -7.72 14.45
N ASN A 147 -18.74 -7.80 15.78
CA ASN A 147 -18.17 -8.85 16.60
C ASN A 147 -18.44 -10.23 15.99
N GLY A 148 -17.37 -11.01 15.83
CA GLY A 148 -17.46 -12.40 15.42
C GLY A 148 -18.26 -13.21 16.46
N SER A 149 -18.12 -12.86 17.74
CA SER A 149 -18.81 -13.54 18.85
C SER A 149 -20.33 -13.46 18.76
N TRP A 150 -20.90 -12.44 18.11
CA TRP A 150 -22.35 -12.35 17.84
C TRP A 150 -22.85 -13.37 16.81
N LYS A 151 -21.92 -13.98 16.07
CA LYS A 151 -22.18 -15.02 15.07
C LYS A 151 -21.48 -16.34 15.40
N GLY A 152 -21.05 -16.54 16.65
CA GLY A 152 -20.36 -17.76 17.08
C GLY A 152 -18.93 -17.90 16.56
N MET A 153 -18.30 -16.81 16.12
CA MET A 153 -16.91 -16.76 15.67
C MET A 153 -16.01 -16.08 16.72
N ASN A 154 -14.70 -16.18 16.56
CA ASN A 154 -13.77 -15.38 17.37
C ASN A 154 -13.80 -13.92 16.92
N ASP A 155 -13.65 -13.00 17.87
CA ASP A 155 -13.51 -11.57 17.59
C ASP A 155 -12.10 -11.21 17.09
N GLU A 156 -11.08 -12.01 17.47
CA GLU A 156 -9.74 -11.95 16.90
C GLU A 156 -9.55 -12.98 15.79
N MET A 157 -8.82 -12.59 14.76
CA MET A 157 -8.43 -13.44 13.65
C MET A 157 -7.04 -14.05 13.91
N GLY A 158 -6.78 -15.20 13.30
CA GLY A 158 -5.46 -15.82 13.32
C GLY A 158 -4.47 -15.15 12.38
N LYS A 159 -3.22 -15.62 12.41
CA LYS A 159 -2.11 -15.15 11.56
C LYS A 159 -2.36 -15.19 10.05
N ASP A 160 -3.31 -16.00 9.60
CA ASP A 160 -3.65 -16.18 8.19
C ASP A 160 -4.98 -15.49 7.81
N GLY A 161 -5.52 -14.64 8.69
CA GLY A 161 -6.78 -13.91 8.50
C GLY A 161 -8.02 -14.70 8.95
N PRO A 162 -9.23 -14.24 8.56
CA PRO A 162 -10.47 -14.99 8.80
C PRO A 162 -10.54 -16.25 7.93
N SER A 163 -11.43 -17.18 8.28
CA SER A 163 -11.80 -18.28 7.37
C SER A 163 -12.66 -17.81 6.19
N ASN A 164 -13.43 -16.73 6.36
CA ASN A 164 -14.26 -16.12 5.33
C ASN A 164 -13.94 -14.62 5.18
N TRP A 165 -13.39 -14.23 4.03
CA TRP A 165 -13.05 -12.84 3.74
C TRP A 165 -14.25 -11.93 3.51
N ALA A 166 -15.45 -12.48 3.30
CA ALA A 166 -16.69 -11.72 3.29
C ALA A 166 -17.28 -11.51 4.71
N GLN A 167 -16.64 -12.05 5.76
CA GLN A 167 -17.11 -11.92 7.14
C GLN A 167 -15.96 -11.67 8.11
N VAL A 168 -15.13 -10.67 7.84
CA VAL A 168 -14.08 -10.23 8.77
C VAL A 168 -14.74 -9.61 10.02
N PRO A 169 -14.44 -10.10 11.24
CA PRO A 169 -14.97 -9.52 12.46
C PRO A 169 -14.28 -8.21 12.83
N ALA A 170 -15.03 -7.24 13.35
CA ALA A 170 -14.50 -6.08 14.05
C ALA A 170 -15.28 -5.84 15.36
N THR A 171 -14.55 -5.67 16.45
CA THR A 171 -15.14 -5.51 17.79
C THR A 171 -15.72 -4.11 17.94
N MET A 172 -17.02 -4.01 18.23
CA MET A 172 -17.70 -2.73 18.41
C MET A 172 -17.21 -1.97 19.65
N THR A 173 -17.04 -0.66 19.49
CA THR A 173 -16.59 0.27 20.53
C THR A 173 -17.74 1.14 21.05
N GLY A 174 -17.49 1.84 22.16
CA GLY A 174 -18.48 2.75 22.77
C GLY A 174 -19.43 2.05 23.73
N ALA A 175 -20.45 2.77 24.19
CA ALA A 175 -21.31 2.34 25.31
C ALA A 175 -22.04 0.99 25.06
N GLU A 176 -22.49 0.76 23.82
CA GLU A 176 -23.14 -0.48 23.38
C GLU A 176 -22.15 -1.58 22.98
N GLY A 177 -20.87 -1.22 22.82
CA GLY A 177 -19.79 -2.10 22.40
C GLY A 177 -19.09 -2.82 23.54
N GLN A 178 -18.18 -3.73 23.17
CA GLN A 178 -17.33 -4.45 24.14
C GLN A 178 -16.13 -3.60 24.60
N LEU A 179 -15.66 -2.65 23.79
CA LEU A 179 -14.46 -1.87 24.08
C LEU A 179 -14.82 -0.41 24.40
N LYS A 180 -14.52 0.02 25.63
CA LYS A 180 -14.98 1.31 26.17
C LYS A 180 -13.83 2.20 26.65
N SER A 181 -12.72 1.59 27.04
CA SER A 181 -11.58 2.25 27.65
C SER A 181 -10.27 1.92 26.94
N THR A 182 -9.23 2.72 27.16
CA THR A 182 -7.87 2.45 26.69
C THR A 182 -7.43 1.01 27.01
N ASN A 183 -7.74 0.51 28.21
CA ASN A 183 -7.35 -0.83 28.63
C ASN A 183 -8.03 -1.94 27.81
N ASP A 184 -9.25 -1.71 27.33
CA ASP A 184 -9.95 -2.69 26.50
C ASP A 184 -9.28 -2.81 25.13
N PHE A 185 -8.95 -1.67 24.51
CA PHE A 185 -8.22 -1.65 23.24
C PHE A 185 -6.83 -2.25 23.36
N THR A 186 -6.06 -1.86 24.39
CA THR A 186 -4.69 -2.39 24.59
C THR A 186 -4.72 -3.86 24.97
N GLY A 187 -5.68 -4.31 25.80
CA GLY A 187 -5.88 -5.72 26.11
C GLY A 187 -6.17 -6.55 24.86
N ARG A 188 -7.00 -6.04 23.94
CA ARG A 188 -7.25 -6.70 22.65
C ARG A 188 -5.99 -6.77 21.78
N MET A 189 -5.22 -5.68 21.69
CA MET A 189 -3.95 -5.67 20.96
C MET A 189 -2.91 -6.61 21.58
N GLN A 190 -2.82 -6.67 22.91
CA GLN A 190 -1.95 -7.62 23.62
C GLN A 190 -2.32 -9.07 23.32
N LYS A 191 -3.62 -9.40 23.27
CA LYS A 191 -4.08 -10.75 22.95
C LYS A 191 -3.67 -11.17 21.54
N VAL A 192 -3.73 -10.28 20.55
CA VAL A 192 -3.28 -10.59 19.19
C VAL A 192 -1.77 -10.64 19.06
N ILE A 193 -1.01 -9.85 19.84
CA ILE A 193 0.45 -10.01 19.95
C ILE A 193 0.81 -11.40 20.49
N GLN A 194 0.09 -11.88 21.50
CA GLN A 194 0.35 -13.19 22.13
C GLN A 194 -0.02 -14.36 21.22
N SER A 195 -1.09 -14.23 20.44
CA SER A 195 -1.60 -15.27 19.56
C SER A 195 -1.08 -15.19 18.12
N ASN A 196 -0.19 -14.24 17.83
CA ASN A 196 0.24 -13.92 16.47
C ASN A 196 -0.92 -13.56 15.52
N GLY A 197 -1.96 -12.91 16.04
CA GLY A 197 -3.24 -12.68 15.37
C GLY A 197 -3.49 -11.25 14.89
N TRP A 198 -4.73 -10.97 14.51
CA TRP A 198 -5.22 -9.66 14.06
C TRP A 198 -6.53 -9.29 14.75
N ALA A 199 -6.62 -8.05 15.23
CA ALA A 199 -7.84 -7.47 15.78
C ALA A 199 -8.33 -6.31 14.92
N ALA A 200 -9.64 -6.16 14.76
CA ALA A 200 -10.23 -4.97 14.17
C ALA A 200 -11.22 -4.31 15.13
N PHE A 201 -11.34 -2.99 15.04
CA PHE A 201 -12.20 -2.16 15.88
C PHE A 201 -13.23 -1.44 15.02
N LEU A 202 -14.50 -1.47 15.42
CA LEU A 202 -15.61 -0.79 14.75
C LEU A 202 -16.07 0.38 15.63
N THR A 203 -15.87 1.60 15.12
CA THR A 203 -16.25 2.85 15.78
C THR A 203 -17.19 3.66 14.88
N HIS A 204 -18.31 4.17 15.38
CA HIS A 204 -19.16 5.08 14.59
C HIS A 204 -18.68 6.53 14.79
N GLY A 205 -19.04 7.17 15.90
CA GLY A 205 -18.65 8.53 16.25
C GLY A 205 -17.96 8.65 17.61
N PHE A 206 -17.73 9.89 18.03
CA PHE A 206 -17.10 10.21 19.32
C PHE A 206 -18.04 10.96 20.26
N GLN A 207 -17.88 10.72 21.56
CA GLN A 207 -18.66 11.41 22.60
C GLN A 207 -18.40 12.92 22.57
N GLY A 208 -19.47 13.71 22.61
CA GLY A 208 -19.38 15.18 22.61
C GLY A 208 -18.82 15.81 21.34
N LYS A 209 -18.77 15.07 20.22
CA LYS A 209 -18.30 15.55 18.91
C LYS A 209 -19.43 15.62 17.89
N ASN A 210 -19.19 16.32 16.78
CA ASN A 210 -20.12 16.35 15.66
C ASN A 210 -20.02 15.07 14.85
N ASN A 211 -20.94 14.13 15.07
CA ASN A 211 -20.95 12.85 14.36
C ASN A 211 -21.94 12.81 13.19
N GLY A 212 -22.71 13.88 12.93
CA GLY A 212 -23.75 13.86 11.90
C GLY A 212 -24.75 12.73 12.17
N ASN A 213 -24.87 11.78 11.23
CA ASN A 213 -25.74 10.61 11.35
C ASN A 213 -25.13 9.46 12.18
N ALA A 214 -23.81 9.49 12.44
CA ALA A 214 -23.05 8.43 13.11
C ALA A 214 -23.15 8.47 14.65
N ASN A 215 -24.37 8.62 15.19
CA ASN A 215 -24.58 8.84 16.63
C ASN A 215 -24.76 7.56 17.45
N TYR A 216 -24.73 6.38 16.82
CA TYR A 216 -24.87 5.11 17.54
C TYR A 216 -23.58 4.76 18.30
N SER A 217 -23.69 4.44 19.58
CA SER A 217 -22.59 4.02 20.44
C SER A 217 -21.31 4.88 20.31
N PRO A 218 -21.39 6.21 20.55
CA PRO A 218 -20.22 7.08 20.42
C PRO A 218 -19.13 6.66 21.41
N THR A 219 -17.90 6.63 20.92
CA THR A 219 -16.73 6.16 21.67
C THR A 219 -16.04 7.34 22.37
N ASP A 220 -15.50 7.11 23.56
CA ASP A 220 -14.61 8.09 24.18
C ASP A 220 -13.33 8.19 23.34
N ILE A 221 -13.08 9.37 22.76
CA ILE A 221 -11.90 9.60 21.93
C ILE A 221 -10.60 9.37 22.69
N ASN A 222 -10.58 9.60 24.01
CA ASN A 222 -9.40 9.38 24.84
C ASN A 222 -9.04 7.89 24.96
N ALA A 223 -10.02 7.00 24.83
CA ALA A 223 -9.76 5.56 24.80
C ALA A 223 -8.92 5.17 23.56
N ILE A 224 -9.25 5.75 22.40
CA ILE A 224 -8.49 5.51 21.16
C ILE A 224 -7.13 6.24 21.20
N ASP A 225 -7.06 7.50 21.65
CA ASP A 225 -5.79 8.22 21.77
C ASP A 225 -4.81 7.47 22.69
N GLY A 226 -5.29 6.98 23.83
CA GLY A 226 -4.51 6.16 24.75
C GLY A 226 -4.06 4.84 24.14
N ALA A 227 -4.92 4.18 23.35
CA ALA A 227 -4.59 2.95 22.66
C ALA A 227 -3.51 3.15 21.58
N LEU A 228 -3.61 4.22 20.78
CA LEU A 228 -2.61 4.57 19.77
C LEU A 228 -1.27 4.97 20.39
N LYS A 229 -1.29 5.70 21.52
CA LYS A 229 -0.08 5.99 22.30
C LYS A 229 0.59 4.71 22.77
N TRP A 230 -0.18 3.76 23.31
CA TRP A 230 0.35 2.47 23.73
C TRP A 230 0.89 1.68 22.54
N ALA A 231 0.20 1.68 21.40
CA ALA A 231 0.67 1.01 20.19
C ALA A 231 2.01 1.58 19.73
N GLN A 232 2.17 2.91 19.72
CA GLN A 232 3.44 3.56 19.38
C GLN A 232 4.59 3.14 20.31
N GLN A 233 4.33 2.99 21.61
CA GLN A 233 5.32 2.51 22.58
C GLN A 233 5.68 1.03 22.38
N ASN A 234 4.81 0.26 21.71
CA ASN A 234 4.96 -1.16 21.44
C ASN A 234 5.05 -1.43 19.93
N ASP A 235 5.46 -0.45 19.12
CA ASP A 235 5.37 -0.51 17.66
C ASP A 235 6.18 -1.67 17.08
N LYS A 236 7.24 -2.11 17.77
CA LYS A 236 8.03 -3.31 17.42
C LYS A 236 7.23 -4.62 17.48
N ASP A 237 6.10 -4.65 18.21
CA ASP A 237 5.29 -5.86 18.42
C ASP A 237 3.91 -5.79 17.74
N ILE A 238 3.33 -4.60 17.50
CA ILE A 238 1.98 -4.45 16.93
C ILE A 238 1.96 -3.60 15.66
N TRP A 239 1.38 -4.13 14.59
CA TRP A 239 1.21 -3.43 13.33
C TRP A 239 -0.17 -2.80 13.26
N VAL A 240 -0.26 -1.47 13.41
CA VAL A 240 -1.53 -0.75 13.24
C VAL A 240 -1.64 -0.23 11.81
N ALA A 241 -2.62 -0.72 11.06
CA ALA A 241 -2.80 -0.38 9.65
C ALA A 241 -4.27 -0.46 9.20
N PRO A 242 -4.63 0.17 8.06
CA PRO A 242 -5.97 0.07 7.49
C PRO A 242 -6.33 -1.39 7.19
N MET A 243 -7.61 -1.72 7.33
CA MET A 243 -8.14 -3.07 7.16
C MET A 243 -7.82 -3.64 5.77
N GLY A 244 -8.00 -2.85 4.71
CA GLY A 244 -7.65 -3.28 3.35
C GLY A 244 -6.17 -3.62 3.21
N HIS A 245 -5.28 -2.85 3.85
CA HIS A 245 -3.82 -3.05 3.78
C HIS A 245 -3.42 -4.35 4.49
N VAL A 246 -3.97 -4.62 5.68
CA VAL A 246 -3.75 -5.88 6.39
C VAL A 246 -4.30 -7.06 5.58
N ALA A 247 -5.48 -6.92 4.97
CA ALA A 247 -6.07 -7.95 4.13
C ALA A 247 -5.23 -8.25 2.88
N MET A 248 -4.74 -7.22 2.18
CA MET A 248 -3.82 -7.38 1.04
C MET A 248 -2.55 -8.10 1.48
N TYR A 249 -1.86 -7.61 2.52
CA TYR A 249 -0.63 -8.22 3.03
C TYR A 249 -0.83 -9.70 3.36
N LEU A 250 -1.91 -10.07 4.05
CA LEU A 250 -2.17 -11.45 4.43
C LEU A 250 -2.41 -12.37 3.23
N LYS A 251 -3.25 -11.94 2.28
CA LYS A 251 -3.54 -12.70 1.05
C LYS A 251 -2.27 -12.85 0.21
N GLU A 252 -1.53 -11.76 0.05
CA GLU A 252 -0.30 -11.67 -0.74
C GLU A 252 0.83 -12.49 -0.12
N ARG A 253 1.07 -12.37 1.19
CA ARG A 253 2.02 -13.22 1.93
C ARG A 253 1.69 -14.70 1.76
N LYS A 254 0.43 -15.08 1.93
CA LYS A 254 0.00 -16.48 1.84
C LYS A 254 0.22 -17.07 0.45
N ALA A 255 0.10 -16.24 -0.60
CA ALA A 255 0.31 -16.65 -1.98
C ALA A 255 1.77 -16.56 -2.45
N SER A 256 2.59 -15.77 -1.74
CA SER A 256 3.95 -15.45 -2.17
C SER A 256 4.95 -16.58 -1.92
N LYS A 257 5.89 -16.72 -2.85
CA LYS A 257 7.06 -17.58 -2.75
C LYS A 257 8.31 -16.70 -2.83
N ALA A 258 9.21 -16.87 -1.87
CA ALA A 258 10.53 -16.25 -1.85
C ALA A 258 11.60 -17.31 -2.07
N GLN A 259 12.54 -17.05 -2.98
CA GLN A 259 13.67 -17.94 -3.26
C GLN A 259 14.95 -17.11 -3.31
N ALA A 260 15.92 -17.44 -2.46
CA ALA A 260 17.19 -16.73 -2.38
C ALA A 260 18.34 -17.59 -2.88
N SER A 261 19.25 -16.97 -3.63
CA SER A 261 20.46 -17.61 -4.16
C SER A 261 21.67 -16.70 -3.97
N SER A 262 22.86 -17.28 -3.82
CA SER A 262 24.10 -16.52 -3.71
C SER A 262 24.93 -16.68 -4.99
N ASN A 263 25.37 -15.58 -5.58
CA ASN A 263 26.27 -15.58 -6.72
C ASN A 263 27.27 -14.41 -6.62
N GLY A 264 28.56 -14.70 -6.75
CA GLY A 264 29.60 -13.66 -6.81
C GLY A 264 29.66 -12.71 -5.60
N GLY A 265 29.26 -13.17 -4.40
CA GLY A 265 29.24 -12.36 -3.18
C GLY A 265 27.95 -11.55 -2.95
N ASN A 266 27.04 -11.51 -3.94
CA ASN A 266 25.72 -10.92 -3.80
C ASN A 266 24.67 -12.02 -3.54
N ILE A 267 23.60 -11.65 -2.82
CA ILE A 267 22.41 -12.50 -2.66
C ILE A 267 21.31 -11.93 -3.54
N THR A 268 20.72 -12.77 -4.38
CA THR A 268 19.51 -12.43 -5.15
C THR A 268 18.31 -13.11 -4.54
N VAL A 269 17.16 -12.42 -4.53
CA VAL A 269 15.89 -12.96 -4.06
C VAL A 269 14.82 -12.74 -5.12
N GLN A 270 14.14 -13.82 -5.48
CA GLN A 270 12.93 -13.78 -6.30
C GLN A 270 11.71 -13.88 -5.39
N LEU A 271 10.80 -12.91 -5.52
CA LEU A 271 9.56 -12.83 -4.75
C LEU A 271 8.37 -12.76 -5.72
N THR A 272 7.53 -13.78 -5.73
CA THR A 272 6.44 -13.92 -6.72
C THR A 272 5.15 -14.49 -6.13
N HIS A 273 4.01 -14.14 -6.73
CA HIS A 273 2.71 -14.79 -6.52
C HIS A 273 1.86 -14.73 -7.80
N ASN A 274 0.72 -15.40 -7.81
CA ASN A 274 -0.20 -15.50 -8.95
C ASN A 274 -1.65 -15.12 -8.63
N ILE A 275 -1.90 -14.35 -7.57
CA ILE A 275 -3.25 -14.00 -7.09
C ILE A 275 -3.81 -12.66 -7.59
N ALA A 276 -3.11 -11.95 -8.49
CA ALA A 276 -3.61 -10.70 -9.05
C ALA A 276 -4.97 -10.90 -9.75
N ASP A 277 -5.90 -9.97 -9.52
CA ASP A 277 -7.24 -10.02 -10.09
C ASP A 277 -7.71 -8.63 -10.58
N ASN A 278 -9.02 -8.48 -10.81
CA ASN A 278 -9.63 -7.23 -11.25
C ASN A 278 -9.87 -6.23 -10.10
N ILE A 279 -9.68 -6.64 -8.85
CA ILE A 279 -9.89 -5.83 -7.64
C ILE A 279 -8.55 -5.30 -7.12
N SER A 280 -7.53 -6.17 -7.05
CA SER A 280 -6.19 -5.81 -6.57
C SER A 280 -5.09 -6.51 -7.38
N LYS A 281 -3.98 -5.79 -7.58
CA LYS A 281 -2.76 -6.38 -8.13
C LYS A 281 -1.96 -7.17 -7.09
N TYR A 282 -2.29 -6.99 -5.81
CA TYR A 282 -1.53 -7.52 -4.68
C TYR A 282 -0.05 -7.18 -4.85
N ASP A 283 0.27 -5.90 -4.77
CA ASP A 283 1.63 -5.36 -4.82
C ASP A 283 1.94 -4.58 -3.53
N TYR A 284 1.40 -5.03 -2.40
CA TYR A 284 1.70 -4.46 -1.09
C TYR A 284 3.06 -4.96 -0.60
N PRO A 285 4.00 -4.08 -0.17
CA PRO A 285 5.31 -4.53 0.28
C PRO A 285 5.23 -5.57 1.40
N LEU A 286 5.89 -6.71 1.17
CA LEU A 286 6.08 -7.74 2.17
C LEU A 286 7.39 -7.51 2.89
N SER A 287 7.42 -7.73 4.21
CA SER A 287 8.67 -7.67 4.97
C SER A 287 9.42 -8.98 4.87
N LEU A 288 10.68 -8.92 4.46
CA LEU A 288 11.55 -10.08 4.34
C LEU A 288 12.76 -9.95 5.24
N ARG A 289 13.32 -11.10 5.61
CA ARG A 289 14.68 -11.20 6.10
C ARG A 289 15.43 -12.29 5.38
N VAL A 290 16.71 -12.05 5.16
CA VAL A 290 17.62 -13.01 4.53
C VAL A 290 18.84 -13.16 5.41
N LYS A 291 19.30 -14.40 5.62
CA LYS A 291 20.52 -14.65 6.37
C LYS A 291 21.70 -13.92 5.72
N TYR A 292 22.43 -13.15 6.51
CA TYR A 292 23.44 -12.23 5.99
C TYR A 292 24.58 -12.04 7.00
N SER A 293 25.82 -12.19 6.53
CA SER A 293 27.03 -12.07 7.36
C SER A 293 27.82 -10.79 7.12
N GLY A 294 27.45 -9.98 6.13
CA GLY A 294 28.11 -8.70 5.85
C GLY A 294 27.80 -7.63 6.90
N SER A 295 28.71 -6.68 7.05
CA SER A 295 28.56 -5.52 7.95
C SER A 295 27.73 -4.39 7.34
N THR A 296 27.67 -4.31 6.01
CA THR A 296 26.88 -3.33 5.24
C THR A 296 26.05 -4.06 4.19
N ALA A 297 24.88 -3.52 3.85
CA ALA A 297 24.01 -4.09 2.83
C ALA A 297 23.40 -2.98 1.97
N ASN A 298 23.58 -3.11 0.66
CA ASN A 298 22.89 -2.34 -0.35
C ASN A 298 21.79 -3.21 -0.94
N VAL A 299 20.57 -3.03 -0.46
CA VAL A 299 19.39 -3.74 -0.97
C VAL A 299 18.72 -2.91 -2.06
N THR A 300 18.46 -3.54 -3.20
CA THR A 300 17.70 -2.96 -4.31
C THR A 300 16.66 -3.95 -4.82
N GLN A 301 15.59 -3.47 -5.44
CA GLN A 301 14.67 -4.30 -6.20
C GLN A 301 14.41 -3.67 -7.56
N ALA A 302 14.70 -4.43 -8.63
CA ALA A 302 14.70 -3.92 -9.99
C ALA A 302 15.44 -2.56 -10.11
N GLY A 303 16.59 -2.44 -9.44
CA GLY A 303 17.41 -1.23 -9.38
C GLY A 303 16.96 -0.15 -8.39
N ALA A 304 15.71 -0.18 -7.91
CA ALA A 304 15.22 0.80 -6.92
C ALA A 304 15.83 0.52 -5.54
N LYS A 305 16.34 1.56 -4.87
CA LYS A 305 16.89 1.43 -3.51
C LYS A 305 15.77 1.09 -2.51
N LEU A 306 16.00 0.05 -1.73
CA LEU A 306 15.16 -0.32 -0.58
C LEU A 306 15.82 0.13 0.73
N GLU A 307 14.99 0.54 1.69
CA GLU A 307 15.44 0.71 3.07
C GLU A 307 15.69 -0.66 3.70
N SER A 308 16.82 -0.79 4.40
CA SER A 308 17.25 -2.07 4.94
C SER A 308 17.98 -1.91 6.27
N LYS A 309 17.85 -2.92 7.14
CA LYS A 309 18.53 -2.99 8.43
C LYS A 309 19.27 -4.32 8.56
N ILE A 310 20.52 -4.30 9.02
CA ILE A 310 21.24 -5.52 9.42
C ILE A 310 21.07 -5.70 10.92
N ASP A 311 20.65 -6.89 11.34
CA ASP A 311 20.46 -7.24 12.76
C ASP A 311 20.46 -8.75 12.97
N GLY A 312 21.11 -9.23 14.03
CA GLY A 312 21.07 -10.64 14.43
C GLY A 312 21.48 -11.66 13.35
N GLY A 313 22.38 -11.30 12.43
CA GLY A 313 22.80 -12.18 11.32
C GLY A 313 21.83 -12.23 10.14
N TYR A 314 20.95 -11.24 10.02
CA TYR A 314 20.01 -11.07 8.91
C TYR A 314 20.07 -9.65 8.37
N VAL A 315 19.70 -9.49 7.10
CA VAL A 315 19.27 -8.21 6.54
C VAL A 315 17.74 -8.22 6.38
N TYR A 316 17.10 -7.16 6.87
CA TYR A 316 15.66 -6.94 6.85
C TYR A 316 15.33 -5.83 5.85
N PHE A 317 14.29 -5.99 5.06
CA PHE A 317 13.81 -5.01 4.08
C PHE A 317 12.35 -5.31 3.69
N ASP A 318 11.67 -4.31 3.13
CA ASP A 318 10.33 -4.46 2.55
C ASP A 318 10.48 -4.53 1.02
N ALA A 319 9.90 -5.55 0.36
CA ALA A 319 9.94 -5.71 -1.09
C ALA A 319 8.56 -6.06 -1.67
N VAL A 320 8.35 -5.68 -2.92
CA VAL A 320 7.07 -5.85 -3.62
C VAL A 320 7.12 -7.13 -4.47
N PRO A 321 6.26 -8.12 -4.23
CA PRO A 321 6.16 -9.28 -5.10
C PRO A 321 5.94 -8.92 -6.57
N ASN A 322 6.49 -9.73 -7.47
CA ASN A 322 6.42 -9.54 -8.92
C ASN A 322 7.04 -8.22 -9.45
N ALA A 323 7.66 -7.38 -8.61
CA ALA A 323 8.28 -6.12 -9.02
C ALA A 323 9.74 -6.26 -9.52
N GLY A 324 10.17 -7.48 -9.83
CA GLY A 324 11.51 -7.82 -10.32
C GLY A 324 12.46 -8.31 -9.23
N GLU A 325 13.68 -8.63 -9.64
CA GLU A 325 14.71 -9.24 -8.80
C GLU A 325 15.15 -8.30 -7.68
N ILE A 326 15.30 -8.87 -6.48
CA ILE A 326 15.87 -8.19 -5.31
C ILE A 326 17.34 -8.57 -5.24
N VAL A 327 18.23 -7.58 -5.10
CA VAL A 327 19.67 -7.78 -4.97
C VAL A 327 20.16 -7.20 -3.65
N ILE A 328 20.88 -8.01 -2.89
CA ILE A 328 21.54 -7.65 -1.63
C ILE A 328 23.04 -7.75 -1.89
N ALA A 329 23.71 -6.60 -1.88
CA ALA A 329 25.14 -6.50 -2.10
C ALA A 329 25.87 -5.93 -0.89
N GLY A 330 27.12 -6.34 -0.66
CA GLY A 330 28.02 -5.71 0.30
C GLY A 330 28.54 -4.35 -0.17
N GLU A 331 29.40 -3.71 0.63
CA GLU A 331 30.09 -2.47 0.23
C GLU A 331 30.94 -2.71 -1.04
N GLY A 332 30.78 -1.83 -2.03
CA GLY A 332 31.58 -1.86 -3.28
C GLY A 332 31.17 -2.90 -4.33
N SER A 333 30.17 -3.76 -4.08
CA SER A 333 29.73 -4.82 -5.01
C SER A 333 28.29 -4.66 -5.54
N GLY A 334 27.61 -3.57 -5.19
CA GLY A 334 26.24 -3.27 -5.62
C GLY A 334 26.19 -2.54 -6.96
N PRO A 335 25.06 -2.63 -7.70
CA PRO A 335 24.83 -1.76 -8.86
C PRO A 335 24.97 -0.30 -8.43
N ALA A 336 25.58 0.53 -9.29
CA ALA A 336 25.70 1.95 -9.04
C ALA A 336 24.30 2.52 -8.73
N PRO A 337 24.16 3.41 -7.71
CA PRO A 337 22.89 4.07 -7.46
C PRO A 337 22.43 4.77 -8.74
N GLU A 338 21.12 4.80 -8.98
CA GLU A 338 20.56 5.59 -10.08
C GLU A 338 21.10 7.01 -10.00
N SER A 339 21.95 7.38 -10.97
CA SER A 339 22.45 8.74 -11.09
C SER A 339 21.29 9.64 -11.45
N SER A 340 21.21 10.82 -10.83
CA SER A 340 20.25 11.88 -11.17
C SER A 340 20.38 12.39 -12.61
N SER A 341 21.36 11.91 -13.38
CA SER A 341 21.72 12.38 -14.71
C SER A 341 21.08 11.60 -15.87
N SER A 342 20.29 10.54 -15.65
CA SER A 342 19.68 9.76 -16.74
C SER A 342 18.28 10.23 -17.16
N ILE A 343 17.79 11.36 -16.63
CA ILE A 343 16.64 12.05 -17.22
C ILE A 343 17.15 12.80 -18.45
N VAL A 344 17.10 12.15 -19.62
CA VAL A 344 17.20 12.85 -20.90
C VAL A 344 15.99 13.78 -20.96
N ALA A 345 16.22 15.06 -20.72
CA ALA A 345 15.27 16.09 -21.08
C ALA A 345 15.17 16.07 -22.61
N GLU A 346 14.03 15.63 -23.15
CA GLU A 346 13.68 15.99 -24.51
C GLU A 346 13.67 17.51 -24.59
N SER A 347 14.58 18.04 -25.40
CA SER A 347 14.74 19.45 -25.66
C SER A 347 13.43 20.01 -26.23
N SER A 348 12.69 20.76 -25.43
CA SER A 348 11.67 21.66 -25.95
C SER A 348 12.38 22.78 -26.69
N SER A 349 12.45 22.65 -28.02
CA SER A 349 12.89 23.74 -28.88
C SER A 349 11.93 24.92 -28.73
N SER A 350 12.50 26.05 -28.35
CA SER A 350 11.86 27.35 -28.24
C SER A 350 11.37 27.83 -29.61
N ARG A 351 10.07 28.10 -29.74
CA ARG A 351 9.55 29.00 -30.78
C ARG A 351 8.42 29.88 -30.24
N ASN A 352 8.84 31.11 -29.93
CA ASN A 352 8.18 32.40 -30.05
C ASN A 352 6.65 32.42 -30.16
N ASN A 353 6.07 33.03 -29.14
CA ASN A 353 4.75 33.67 -29.16
C ASN A 353 4.83 34.93 -30.06
N PRO A 354 3.85 35.15 -30.95
CA PRO A 354 3.36 36.51 -31.10
C PRO A 354 1.83 36.53 -31.01
N TRP A 355 1.36 37.25 -30.00
CA TRP A 355 0.03 37.86 -30.04
C TRP A 355 0.07 38.97 -31.08
N GLU A 356 -0.53 38.74 -32.24
CA GLU A 356 -1.13 39.83 -33.01
C GLU A 356 -2.38 39.33 -33.73
N ARG A 357 -3.50 39.94 -33.35
CA ARG A 357 -4.85 39.60 -33.76
C ARG A 357 -5.24 40.61 -34.83
N THR A 358 -5.20 40.24 -36.09
CA THR A 358 -5.95 40.93 -37.16
C THR A 358 -6.73 39.91 -37.96
N SER A 359 -8.04 39.93 -37.75
CA SER A 359 -9.03 39.27 -38.59
C SER A 359 -9.35 40.19 -39.79
N SER A 360 -9.25 39.68 -41.01
CA SER A 360 -10.40 39.62 -41.92
C SER A 360 -10.07 39.09 -43.32
N SER A 361 -11.04 38.32 -43.81
CA SER A 361 -11.49 38.20 -45.20
C SER A 361 -11.06 37.00 -46.06
N SER A 362 -12.13 36.40 -46.60
CA SER A 362 -12.30 35.64 -47.87
C SER A 362 -11.62 34.28 -47.99
N GLN A 363 -12.41 33.20 -47.97
CA GLN A 363 -12.97 32.51 -49.17
C GLN A 363 -11.85 31.86 -49.99
N THR A 364 -11.78 30.54 -50.21
CA THR A 364 -12.79 29.63 -50.76
C THR A 364 -12.26 28.21 -50.59
N ASN A 365 -13.17 27.25 -50.40
CA ASN A 365 -12.92 25.85 -50.71
C ASN A 365 -13.57 25.59 -52.07
N PRO A 366 -12.92 24.90 -53.01
CA PRO A 366 -13.71 23.87 -53.70
C PRO A 366 -12.90 22.64 -54.17
N TRP A 367 -13.61 21.50 -54.20
CA TRP A 367 -13.33 20.22 -54.88
C TRP A 367 -12.72 19.09 -54.03
N GLY A 368 -13.55 18.04 -53.82
CA GLY A 368 -13.24 16.79 -53.12
C GLY A 368 -12.61 15.71 -54.01
N PRO A 369 -13.09 14.46 -53.90
CA PRO A 369 -12.68 13.46 -52.93
C PRO A 369 -11.57 12.56 -53.50
N TRP A 370 -10.61 12.15 -52.67
CA TRP A 370 -9.65 11.10 -53.05
C TRP A 370 -9.48 10.12 -51.90
N ASN A 371 -9.78 8.86 -52.19
CA ASN A 371 -9.36 7.70 -51.44
C ASN A 371 -8.63 6.78 -52.43
N PRO A 372 -7.45 6.25 -52.06
CA PRO A 372 -7.32 4.81 -52.14
C PRO A 372 -6.56 4.21 -50.95
N GLN A 373 -6.98 2.99 -50.63
CA GLN A 373 -6.33 2.04 -49.73
C GLN A 373 -4.84 1.80 -50.08
N SER A 374 -3.99 1.69 -49.05
CA SER A 374 -3.18 0.47 -48.81
C SER A 374 -2.28 0.61 -47.57
N SER A 375 -2.42 -0.39 -46.68
CA SER A 375 -1.39 -1.04 -45.85
C SER A 375 -0.22 -0.23 -45.27
N SER A 376 -0.14 -0.20 -43.95
CA SER A 376 0.97 -0.82 -43.20
C SER A 376 0.75 -0.60 -41.71
N GLY A 377 0.85 -1.68 -40.93
CA GLY A 377 0.76 -1.62 -39.48
C GLY A 377 1.82 -0.69 -38.89
N THR A 378 1.38 0.06 -37.90
CA THR A 378 2.24 0.61 -36.86
C THR A 378 1.53 0.30 -35.56
N ASP A 379 2.17 -0.53 -34.74
CA ASP A 379 1.80 -0.72 -33.34
C ASP A 379 1.60 0.67 -32.73
N ALA A 380 0.35 0.97 -32.39
CA ALA A 380 0.06 2.09 -31.53
C ALA A 380 0.67 1.72 -30.18
N ILE A 381 1.86 2.25 -29.91
CA ILE A 381 2.28 2.50 -28.54
C ILE A 381 1.14 3.35 -27.98
N GLU A 382 0.35 2.75 -27.09
CA GLU A 382 -0.63 3.50 -26.32
C GLU A 382 0.12 4.67 -25.71
N ASP A 383 -0.20 5.88 -26.17
CA ASP A 383 0.09 7.10 -25.44
C ASP A 383 -0.44 6.83 -24.03
N ILE A 384 0.49 6.61 -23.09
CA ILE A 384 0.18 6.58 -21.66
C ILE A 384 -0.22 8.02 -21.34
N ALA A 385 -1.48 8.35 -21.62
CA ALA A 385 -2.13 9.49 -21.04
C ALA A 385 -1.91 9.34 -19.54
N PHE A 386 -1.12 10.24 -18.94
CA PHE A 386 -0.96 10.34 -17.50
C PHE A 386 -2.32 10.72 -16.90
N THR A 387 -3.20 9.72 -16.78
CA THR A 387 -4.47 9.78 -16.06
C THR A 387 -4.19 10.23 -14.64
N ASN A 388 -5.06 11.05 -14.05
CA ASN A 388 -5.02 11.61 -12.69
C ASN A 388 -4.46 10.67 -11.59
N GLN A 389 -3.14 10.46 -11.56
CA GLN A 389 -2.50 9.56 -10.62
C GLN A 389 -2.52 10.22 -9.23
N HIS A 390 -3.03 9.49 -8.24
CA HIS A 390 -3.04 9.90 -6.85
C HIS A 390 -1.74 9.51 -6.16
N PHE A 391 -1.24 10.36 -5.28
CA PHE A 391 -0.11 10.05 -4.40
C PHE A 391 -0.50 10.37 -2.97
N SER A 392 -0.12 9.48 -2.06
CA SER A 392 -0.11 9.75 -0.63
C SER A 392 1.32 9.87 -0.16
N VAL A 393 1.62 10.90 0.64
CA VAL A 393 2.98 11.12 1.18
C VAL A 393 2.86 11.46 2.65
N TYR A 394 3.36 10.58 3.51
CA TYR A 394 3.16 10.71 4.96
C TYR A 394 4.30 10.08 5.76
N ARG A 395 4.34 10.41 7.05
CA ARG A 395 5.19 9.76 8.06
C ARG A 395 4.48 8.54 8.65
N SER A 396 5.13 7.38 8.64
CA SER A 396 4.68 6.17 9.35
C SER A 396 5.06 6.18 10.84
N SER A 397 4.48 5.27 11.62
CA SER A 397 4.75 5.16 13.07
C SER A 397 6.20 4.79 13.40
N ASP A 398 6.86 4.06 12.50
CA ASP A 398 8.29 3.72 12.56
C ASP A 398 9.20 4.83 11.97
N ASN A 399 8.67 6.05 11.79
CA ASN A 399 9.37 7.24 11.30
C ASN A 399 10.01 7.09 9.91
N TYR A 400 9.35 6.37 9.01
CA TYR A 400 9.67 6.43 7.59
C TYR A 400 8.78 7.46 6.89
N ILE A 401 9.34 8.13 5.89
CA ILE A 401 8.57 8.73 4.81
C ILE A 401 8.07 7.58 3.95
N VAL A 402 6.76 7.51 3.79
CA VAL A 402 6.07 6.55 2.92
C VAL A 402 5.44 7.31 1.77
N VAL A 403 5.61 6.79 0.56
CA VAL A 403 5.00 7.29 -0.66
C VAL A 403 4.11 6.20 -1.25
N GLY A 404 2.80 6.41 -1.23
CA GLY A 404 1.83 5.62 -1.98
C GLY A 404 1.56 6.24 -3.35
N GLY A 405 1.06 5.45 -4.31
CA GLY A 405 0.69 5.98 -5.64
C GLY A 405 1.80 5.94 -6.69
N ALA A 406 3.07 5.82 -6.30
CA ALA A 406 4.23 6.20 -7.13
C ALA A 406 4.86 5.07 -7.95
N GLN A 407 4.11 4.00 -8.27
CA GLN A 407 4.67 2.86 -9.01
C GLN A 407 5.27 3.29 -10.35
N GLY A 408 6.51 2.87 -10.61
CA GLY A 408 7.28 3.24 -11.79
C GLY A 408 7.83 4.67 -11.78
N MET A 409 7.45 5.51 -10.82
CA MET A 409 7.85 6.92 -10.82
C MET A 409 9.08 7.19 -9.94
N PRO A 410 9.94 8.15 -10.33
CA PRO A 410 11.05 8.58 -9.50
C PRO A 410 10.56 9.30 -8.24
N ILE A 411 11.25 9.02 -7.14
CA ILE A 411 11.03 9.64 -5.83
C ILE A 411 12.36 10.23 -5.35
N THR A 412 12.36 11.51 -5.02
CA THR A 412 13.53 12.20 -4.46
C THR A 412 13.15 12.89 -3.16
N VAL A 413 13.94 12.65 -2.11
CA VAL A 413 13.78 13.28 -0.80
C VAL A 413 14.88 14.31 -0.61
N TYR A 414 14.48 15.53 -0.25
CA TYR A 414 15.36 16.64 0.08
C TYR A 414 15.21 17.00 1.56
N ASN A 415 16.32 17.35 2.22
CA ASN A 415 16.28 17.96 3.55
C ASN A 415 15.88 19.45 3.46
N HIS A 416 15.73 20.10 4.62
CA HIS A 416 15.36 21.53 4.70
C HIS A 416 16.38 22.49 4.06
N MET A 417 17.62 22.05 3.81
CA MET A 417 18.66 22.81 3.11
C MET A 417 18.60 22.62 1.59
N GLY A 418 17.66 21.84 1.07
CA GLY A 418 17.54 21.53 -0.37
C GLY A 418 18.52 20.47 -0.86
N GLN A 419 19.23 19.77 0.04
CA GLN A 419 20.14 18.69 -0.33
C GLN A 419 19.38 17.38 -0.51
N VAL A 420 19.71 16.64 -1.57
CA VAL A 420 19.15 15.30 -1.80
C VAL A 420 19.69 14.33 -0.75
N VAL A 421 18.78 13.71 0.01
CA VAL A 421 19.11 12.67 1.01
C VAL A 421 18.72 11.28 0.57
N ARG A 422 17.80 11.16 -0.40
CA ARG A 422 17.44 9.88 -1.02
C ARG A 422 16.96 10.07 -2.46
N VAL A 423 17.34 9.14 -3.32
CA VAL A 423 16.71 8.88 -4.63
C VAL A 423 16.31 7.41 -4.68
N THR A 424 15.11 7.13 -5.17
CA THR A 424 14.61 5.79 -5.50
C THR A 424 13.43 5.92 -6.47
N ARG A 425 12.70 4.83 -6.72
CA ARG A 425 11.44 4.85 -7.46
C ARG A 425 10.40 4.00 -6.75
N GLY A 426 9.11 4.28 -6.96
CA GLY A 426 8.05 3.45 -6.40
C GLY A 426 7.95 2.10 -7.12
N LEU A 427 7.80 1.02 -6.36
CA LEU A 427 7.74 -0.34 -6.89
C LEU A 427 6.34 -0.96 -6.87
N GLY A 428 5.54 -0.61 -5.86
CA GLY A 428 4.22 -1.17 -5.61
C GLY A 428 3.37 -0.23 -4.78
N PHE A 429 2.49 -0.78 -3.94
CA PHE A 429 1.47 -0.08 -3.14
C PHE A 429 1.98 1.16 -2.44
N GLU A 430 2.98 0.95 -1.60
CA GLU A 430 3.68 1.95 -0.82
C GLU A 430 5.17 1.72 -1.01
N GLN A 431 5.94 2.79 -0.92
CA GLN A 431 7.39 2.71 -0.84
C GLN A 431 7.82 3.44 0.43
N LYS A 432 8.44 2.73 1.36
CA LYS A 432 9.29 3.36 2.38
C LYS A 432 10.52 3.88 1.67
N VAL A 433 10.72 5.19 1.71
CA VAL A 433 11.79 5.84 0.95
C VAL A 433 12.89 6.38 1.84
N TYR A 434 12.59 6.78 3.07
CA TYR A 434 13.60 7.42 3.91
C TYR A 434 13.20 7.39 5.37
N THR A 435 14.14 7.05 6.24
CA THR A 435 14.08 7.36 7.67
C THR A 435 15.31 8.17 8.05
N GLY A 436 15.18 9.04 9.03
CA GLY A 436 16.26 9.96 9.40
C GLY A 436 15.94 10.77 10.65
N ALA A 437 16.76 11.79 10.89
CA ALA A 437 16.54 12.70 12.02
C ALA A 437 15.20 13.44 11.88
N LYS A 438 14.62 13.80 13.03
CA LYS A 438 13.40 14.61 13.07
C LYS A 438 13.61 15.93 12.32
N GLY A 439 12.63 16.32 11.52
CA GLY A 439 12.73 17.53 10.73
C GLY A 439 11.78 17.57 9.54
N ALA A 440 11.80 18.70 8.83
CA ALA A 440 11.01 18.91 7.63
C ALA A 440 11.78 18.44 6.39
N TYR A 441 11.07 17.71 5.53
CA TYR A 441 11.56 17.17 4.28
C TYR A 441 10.64 17.54 3.13
N ILE A 442 11.23 17.66 1.95
CA ILE A 442 10.52 17.82 0.70
C ILE A 442 10.63 16.52 -0.08
N VAL A 443 9.50 15.95 -0.47
CA VAL A 443 9.43 14.73 -1.28
C VAL A 443 8.93 15.12 -2.66
N ARG A 444 9.73 14.86 -3.68
CA ARG A 444 9.33 15.00 -5.08
C ARG A 444 8.97 13.62 -5.63
N VAL A 445 7.78 13.51 -6.22
CA VAL A 445 7.29 12.30 -6.88
C VAL A 445 6.91 12.70 -8.31
N GLY A 446 7.72 12.29 -9.28
CA GLY A 446 7.62 12.83 -10.65
C GLY A 446 7.70 14.36 -10.66
N ASN A 447 6.62 15.02 -11.08
CA ASN A 447 6.52 16.49 -11.15
C ASN A 447 5.78 17.13 -9.95
N ARG A 448 5.36 16.34 -8.95
CA ARG A 448 4.68 16.85 -7.76
C ARG A 448 5.61 16.91 -6.56
N THR A 449 5.33 17.83 -5.65
CA THR A 449 6.15 18.07 -4.46
C THR A 449 5.29 18.11 -3.22
N PHE A 450 5.76 17.44 -2.18
CA PHE A 450 5.06 17.24 -0.91
C PHE A 450 5.99 17.65 0.25
N LYS A 451 5.40 18.18 1.31
CA LYS A 451 6.12 18.44 2.56
C LYS A 451 5.74 17.38 3.58
N VAL A 452 6.73 16.81 4.25
CA VAL A 452 6.53 15.81 5.30
C VAL A 452 7.48 16.10 6.45
N ASN A 453 7.01 15.89 7.67
CA ASN A 453 7.84 15.99 8.87
C ASN A 453 8.07 14.60 9.43
N LEU A 454 9.33 14.27 9.74
CA LEU A 454 9.73 13.09 10.51
C LEU A 454 9.84 13.42 11.99
#